data_AF-A0A1F7X3Y8-F1
#
_entry.id   AF-A0A1F7X3Y8-F1
#
_cell.length_a   1.000
_cell.length_b   1.000
_cell.length_c   1.000
_cell.angle_alpha   90.00
_cell.angle_beta   90.00
_cell.angle_gamma   90.00
#
_symmetry.space_group_name_H-M   'P 1'
#
loop_
_entity.id
_entity.type
_entity.pdbx_description
1 polymer ?
#
loop_
_entity_poly.entity_id
_entity_poly.type
_entity_poly.pdbx_seq_one_letter_code
_entity_poly.pdbx_strand_id
1 'polypeptide(L)'
;MSGCEKLSRRDFLKLMGVGAGALITHPQEMQRERGKNLLGHDSLEVLGIEERPGIIRLEETPVVCFPLRDDYFLSSTKPIEVWSLGGVDASFSKIFTLRTPDGGRIKVAPLHHTTGVKTLPLAILAEEATGLSFIDKLREPDIADFSMIGEYYPNKQHNLLESAAQFLRHQLRQGIFRSGTSYSTLSILDIRGDRAYRYGEINGVQIRGAGVCGFATTLSHALSLTETRVDERQAHSYWSTYWVGPLDPEVSLEGDATISSTGGIESDFRWTPSQDFYISIDAAMAIRGPRQTDGLTGNNSRLLLTLSLQRERPNLAEQLSKIERIKEAYDDYNLRGIAPASEVQEGMLMESYAPGEGIFYRDLYRSVRNEEDRSGFEEELANDSLTRDILAVQVLVERYIREYPYEEYWERHEKTLGSYIKESEWYENLDASTKESLNCGLDNIDQQNWRFPTQVTQCVAWVIFLSSLGRANSPLNISGFDINYARDLVPEELRGGGGPRVLRGWTTYVSTERLEDFEPGDLFVTQNVPYDQGAGHVGAIVAKKTIDGKTALLVSDANRGFDGKVRLFKVDETNKYAIFGRPPINWVGMRRANV
;
A
#
# COMPACT_ATOMS: atom_id res chain seq x y z
N MET A 1 -27.59 4.41 -15.97
CA MET A 1 -26.47 5.07 -16.68
C MET A 1 -25.88 6.11 -15.76
N SER A 2 -24.69 5.86 -15.20
CA SER A 2 -23.62 6.86 -15.00
C SER A 2 -22.52 6.30 -14.09
N GLY A 3 -21.36 5.98 -14.70
CA GLY A 3 -20.04 6.24 -14.12
C GLY A 3 -19.52 5.32 -13.03
N CYS A 4 -19.21 4.06 -13.35
CA CYS A 4 -18.17 3.33 -12.63
C CYS A 4 -17.30 2.59 -13.65
N GLU A 5 -16.15 3.17 -13.99
CA GLU A 5 -15.09 2.47 -14.72
C GLU A 5 -13.80 3.27 -14.47
N LYS A 6 -12.78 2.75 -13.76
CA LYS A 6 -12.10 1.47 -14.01
C LYS A 6 -11.32 0.95 -12.78
N LEU A 7 -11.50 -0.32 -12.39
CA LEU A 7 -10.38 -1.10 -11.82
C LEU A 7 -9.33 -1.25 -12.93
N SER A 8 -8.03 -1.12 -12.63
CA SER A 8 -7.04 -0.77 -13.66
C SER A 8 -5.55 -1.12 -13.46
N ARG A 9 -4.96 -1.27 -12.29
CA ARG A 9 -3.64 -1.92 -12.22
C ARG A 9 -3.68 -3.45 -12.43
N ARG A 10 -4.59 -4.11 -13.16
CA ARG A 10 -6.05 -3.98 -13.39
C ARG A 10 -6.64 -5.26 -12.89
N ASP A 11 -7.79 -5.18 -12.25
CA ASP A 11 -8.22 -6.19 -11.29
C ASP A 11 -7.17 -6.32 -10.17
N PHE A 12 -6.48 -5.19 -9.87
CA PHE A 12 -5.07 -5.04 -9.42
C PHE A 12 -4.43 -6.35 -8.97
N LEU A 13 -3.85 -6.94 -10.02
CA LEU A 13 -3.08 -8.16 -10.08
C LEU A 13 -3.83 -9.37 -9.55
N LYS A 14 -5.08 -9.41 -10.05
CA LYS A 14 -6.17 -10.40 -10.05
C LYS A 14 -6.44 -11.04 -8.73
N LEU A 15 -6.60 -10.12 -7.78
CA LEU A 15 -6.79 -10.46 -6.39
C LEU A 15 -5.57 -11.21 -5.86
N MET A 16 -4.38 -11.00 -6.42
CA MET A 16 -3.05 -11.01 -5.80
C MET A 16 -2.60 -12.19 -4.93
N GLY A 17 -2.68 -13.45 -5.33
CA GLY A 17 -3.58 -14.15 -6.22
C GLY A 17 -4.23 -15.10 -5.23
N VAL A 18 -5.42 -14.73 -4.78
CA VAL A 18 -5.93 -14.99 -3.42
C VAL A 18 -7.34 -15.57 -3.44
N GLY A 19 -7.64 -16.60 -2.70
CA GLY A 19 -6.67 -17.38 -1.95
C GLY A 19 -5.53 -17.79 -2.87
N ALA A 20 -4.31 -17.89 -2.36
CA ALA A 20 -3.16 -18.44 -3.06
C ALA A 20 -3.47 -19.89 -3.47
N GLY A 21 -4.39 -20.01 -4.43
CA GLY A 21 -5.29 -21.12 -4.75
C GLY A 21 -6.17 -21.63 -3.61
N ALA A 22 -6.87 -20.77 -2.84
CA ALA A 22 -7.45 -21.20 -1.55
C ALA A 22 -6.43 -22.01 -0.69
N LEU A 23 -5.11 -21.81 -0.90
CA LEU A 23 -4.00 -22.65 -0.43
C LEU A 23 -4.35 -24.13 -0.23
N ILE A 24 -4.96 -24.74 -1.26
CA ILE A 24 -5.08 -26.19 -1.45
C ILE A 24 -6.11 -26.87 -0.51
N THR A 25 -7.38 -26.40 -0.54
CA THR A 25 -8.59 -27.12 -0.07
C THR A 25 -8.47 -27.82 1.30
N HIS A 26 -8.33 -27.03 2.37
CA HIS A 26 -8.34 -27.39 3.82
C HIS A 26 -7.29 -28.42 4.34
N PRO A 27 -6.49 -28.15 5.39
CA PRO A 27 -5.26 -28.91 5.75
C PRO A 27 -5.38 -30.37 6.23
N GLN A 28 -6.51 -31.07 6.08
CA GLN A 28 -6.71 -32.43 6.64
C GLN A 28 -6.81 -33.58 5.62
N GLU A 29 -7.09 -33.37 4.33
CA GLU A 29 -7.24 -34.48 3.36
C GLU A 29 -6.10 -34.65 2.34
N MET A 30 -5.23 -33.65 2.15
CA MET A 30 -4.33 -33.59 0.98
C MET A 30 -2.83 -33.84 1.24
N GLN A 31 -2.42 -34.36 2.40
CA GLN A 31 -1.06 -34.91 2.55
C GLN A 31 -0.81 -36.20 1.73
N ARG A 32 -1.75 -36.65 0.88
CA ARG A 32 -1.60 -37.90 0.14
C ARG A 32 -1.26 -37.78 -1.33
N GLU A 33 -1.84 -36.86 -2.12
CA GLU A 33 -1.55 -36.86 -3.57
C GLU A 33 -1.77 -35.48 -4.22
N ARG A 34 -0.68 -34.79 -4.62
CA ARG A 34 -0.54 -34.01 -5.87
C ARG A 34 0.71 -33.13 -5.84
N GLY A 35 1.85 -33.77 -6.05
CA GLY A 35 2.98 -33.12 -6.70
C GLY A 35 2.94 -33.51 -8.18
N LYS A 36 2.64 -32.54 -9.07
CA LYS A 36 3.21 -32.40 -10.43
C LYS A 36 2.35 -31.47 -11.29
N ASN A 37 3.05 -30.52 -11.93
CA ASN A 37 2.68 -29.79 -13.14
C ASN A 37 1.50 -28.80 -13.04
N LEU A 38 1.76 -27.64 -12.45
CA LEU A 38 1.13 -26.38 -12.87
C LEU A 38 2.25 -25.47 -13.38
N LEU A 39 2.69 -25.72 -14.61
CA LEU A 39 3.62 -24.88 -15.36
C LEU A 39 2.89 -24.42 -16.62
N GLY A 40 2.49 -23.15 -16.63
CA GLY A 40 1.93 -22.49 -17.81
C GLY A 40 0.71 -21.64 -17.47
N HIS A 41 0.83 -20.33 -17.70
CA HIS A 41 -0.20 -19.38 -18.15
C HIS A 41 -1.67 -19.37 -17.62
N ASP A 42 -2.08 -20.23 -16.69
CA ASP A 42 -3.47 -20.32 -16.24
C ASP A 42 -3.71 -19.40 -15.03
N SER A 43 -3.87 -18.11 -15.32
CA SER A 43 -4.34 -17.14 -14.33
C SER A 43 -5.80 -17.37 -13.97
N LEU A 44 -6.16 -17.27 -12.69
CA LEU A 44 -7.55 -17.13 -12.25
C LEU A 44 -8.24 -16.00 -13.01
N GLU A 45 -9.48 -16.24 -13.44
CA GLU A 45 -10.27 -15.25 -14.17
C GLU A 45 -11.34 -14.64 -13.25
N VAL A 46 -11.40 -13.31 -13.18
CA VAL A 46 -12.51 -12.61 -12.53
C VAL A 46 -13.74 -12.78 -13.42
N LEU A 47 -14.69 -13.60 -12.97
CA LEU A 47 -15.93 -13.87 -13.68
C LEU A 47 -16.96 -12.75 -13.46
N GLY A 48 -16.89 -12.08 -12.31
CA GLY A 48 -17.81 -11.00 -11.98
C GLY A 48 -17.46 -10.29 -10.68
N ILE A 49 -17.94 -9.06 -10.57
CA ILE A 49 -17.84 -8.23 -9.37
C ILE A 49 -19.26 -7.80 -9.01
N GLU A 50 -19.67 -8.13 -7.80
CA GLU A 50 -20.93 -7.66 -7.20
C GLU A 50 -20.59 -6.52 -6.25
N GLU A 51 -21.05 -5.31 -6.56
CA GLU A 51 -20.95 -4.17 -5.63
C GLU A 51 -22.13 -4.25 -4.66
N ARG A 52 -21.83 -4.68 -3.43
CA ARG A 52 -22.82 -4.88 -2.37
C ARG A 52 -22.17 -4.59 -1.02
N PRO A 53 -22.58 -3.51 -0.32
CA PRO A 53 -22.20 -3.34 1.07
C PRO A 53 -22.80 -4.48 1.89
N GLY A 54 -21.98 -5.09 2.73
CA GLY A 54 -22.40 -6.20 3.56
C GLY A 54 -21.52 -6.36 4.78
N ILE A 55 -22.05 -7.06 5.76
CA ILE A 55 -21.38 -7.49 6.97
C ILE A 55 -21.36 -9.01 6.97
N ILE A 56 -20.19 -9.59 7.23
CA ILE A 56 -20.03 -11.02 7.49
C ILE A 56 -19.65 -11.25 8.96
N ARG A 57 -20.37 -12.17 9.62
CA ARG A 57 -19.95 -12.70 10.91
C ARG A 57 -18.81 -13.69 10.70
N LEU A 58 -17.60 -13.32 11.12
CA LEU A 58 -16.41 -14.19 11.07
C LEU A 58 -16.53 -15.20 12.21
N GLU A 59 -17.09 -16.36 11.90
CA GLU A 59 -17.17 -17.54 12.78
C GLU A 59 -16.40 -18.65 12.08
N GLU A 60 -15.08 -18.64 12.26
CA GLU A 60 -14.11 -19.51 11.57
C GLU A 60 -13.96 -19.23 10.07
N THR A 61 -14.50 -18.11 9.59
CA THR A 61 -14.30 -17.66 8.21
C THR A 61 -12.81 -17.36 7.98
N PRO A 62 -12.16 -18.02 7.01
CA PRO A 62 -10.76 -17.74 6.71
C PRO A 62 -10.59 -16.32 6.17
N VAL A 63 -9.69 -15.56 6.81
CA VAL A 63 -9.26 -14.24 6.37
C VAL A 63 -7.79 -14.31 5.98
N VAL A 64 -7.51 -14.03 4.71
CA VAL A 64 -6.15 -14.04 4.19
C VAL A 64 -5.61 -12.62 4.16
N CYS A 65 -4.45 -12.40 4.76
CA CYS A 65 -3.83 -11.08 4.92
C CYS A 65 -2.57 -10.96 4.06
N PHE A 66 -2.62 -10.09 3.04
CA PHE A 66 -1.51 -9.83 2.13
C PHE A 66 -0.70 -8.65 2.62
N PRO A 67 0.59 -8.78 2.91
CA PRO A 67 1.39 -7.65 3.35
C PRO A 67 1.69 -6.73 2.17
N LEU A 68 1.42 -5.44 2.33
CA LEU A 68 1.63 -4.41 1.33
C LEU A 68 2.72 -3.43 1.77
N ARG A 69 3.28 -2.74 0.78
CA ARG A 69 4.14 -1.57 0.87
C ARG A 69 3.31 -0.28 0.83
N ASP A 70 3.97 0.87 1.00
CA ASP A 70 3.36 2.20 0.89
C ASP A 70 2.73 2.50 -0.48
N ASP A 71 3.27 1.88 -1.52
CA ASP A 71 2.81 2.01 -2.90
C ASP A 71 1.80 0.90 -3.30
N TYR A 72 1.20 0.26 -2.29
CA TYR A 72 0.19 -0.79 -2.39
C TYR A 72 0.67 -2.07 -3.10
N PHE A 73 1.97 -2.24 -3.34
CA PHE A 73 2.51 -3.50 -3.86
C PHE A 73 2.76 -4.51 -2.74
N LEU A 74 2.75 -5.80 -3.07
CA LEU A 74 3.09 -6.86 -2.13
C LEU A 74 4.49 -6.64 -1.56
N SER A 75 4.60 -6.74 -0.24
CA SER A 75 5.86 -6.65 0.48
C SER A 75 6.63 -7.95 0.35
N SER A 76 7.80 -7.91 -0.32
CA SER A 76 8.71 -9.06 -0.45
C SER A 76 9.48 -9.42 0.82
N THR A 77 9.22 -8.72 1.92
CA THR A 77 9.94 -8.89 3.20
C THR A 77 9.04 -9.40 4.31
N LYS A 78 7.73 -9.52 4.07
CA LYS A 78 6.74 -9.97 5.05
C LYS A 78 5.98 -11.19 4.54
N PRO A 79 5.60 -12.12 5.43
CA PRO A 79 4.85 -13.30 5.03
C PRO A 79 3.38 -12.99 4.72
N ILE A 80 2.77 -13.80 3.85
CA ILE A 80 1.32 -13.88 3.70
C ILE A 80 0.78 -14.80 4.81
N GLU A 81 -0.35 -14.43 5.41
CA GLU A 81 -0.91 -15.13 6.57
C GLU A 81 -2.39 -15.45 6.40
N VAL A 82 -2.79 -16.61 6.91
CA VAL A 82 -4.19 -17.05 6.96
C VAL A 82 -4.65 -17.08 8.41
N TRP A 83 -5.72 -16.36 8.69
CA TRP A 83 -6.30 -16.25 10.02
C TRP A 83 -7.69 -16.86 10.03
N SER A 84 -7.96 -17.67 11.04
CA SER A 84 -9.33 -17.93 11.45
C SER A 84 -9.67 -16.88 12.51
N LEU A 85 -10.58 -15.97 12.20
CA LEU A 85 -11.10 -14.99 13.16
C LEU A 85 -12.51 -15.43 13.55
N GLY A 86 -12.78 -15.43 14.85
CA GLY A 86 -14.02 -15.92 15.45
C GLY A 86 -14.75 -14.82 16.19
N GLY A 87 -16.09 -14.85 16.12
CA GLY A 87 -16.97 -14.07 16.97
C GLY A 87 -16.92 -12.55 16.74
N VAL A 88 -16.60 -12.10 15.53
CA VAL A 88 -16.56 -10.67 15.19
C VAL A 88 -17.15 -10.41 13.81
N ASP A 89 -17.76 -9.23 13.65
CA ASP A 89 -18.31 -8.78 12.37
C ASP A 89 -17.25 -8.06 11.55
N ALA A 90 -17.27 -8.22 10.24
CA ALA A 90 -16.43 -7.45 9.33
C ALA A 90 -17.24 -6.95 8.13
N SER A 91 -17.04 -5.69 7.77
CA SER A 91 -17.67 -5.05 6.62
C SER A 91 -16.90 -5.26 5.33
N PHE A 92 -17.62 -5.23 4.21
CA PHE A 92 -17.09 -5.21 2.85
C PHE A 92 -18.05 -4.44 1.95
N SER A 93 -17.57 -4.08 0.75
CA SER A 93 -18.39 -3.39 -0.27
C SER A 93 -18.48 -4.12 -1.60
N LYS A 94 -17.65 -5.15 -1.80
CA LYS A 94 -17.56 -5.88 -3.06
C LYS A 94 -17.37 -7.36 -2.82
N ILE A 95 -18.03 -8.16 -3.63
CA ILE A 95 -17.80 -9.60 -3.73
C ILE A 95 -17.25 -9.89 -5.12
N PHE A 96 -16.10 -10.56 -5.16
CA PHE A 96 -15.47 -11.00 -6.39
C PHE A 96 -15.81 -12.47 -6.59
N THR A 97 -16.32 -12.82 -7.77
CA THR A 97 -16.48 -14.21 -8.22
C THR A 97 -15.35 -14.54 -9.18
N LEU A 98 -14.59 -15.59 -8.86
CA LEU A 98 -13.36 -15.96 -9.54
C LEU A 98 -13.48 -17.40 -10.09
N ARG A 99 -12.83 -17.67 -11.22
CA ARG A 99 -12.66 -19.02 -11.79
C ARG A 99 -11.25 -19.54 -11.54
N THR A 100 -11.15 -20.69 -10.86
CA THR A 100 -9.89 -21.39 -10.56
C THR A 100 -9.28 -22.05 -11.80
N PRO A 101 -7.97 -22.37 -11.80
CA PRO A 101 -7.31 -22.99 -12.95
C PRO A 101 -7.91 -24.34 -13.36
N ASP A 102 -8.52 -25.06 -12.41
CA ASP A 102 -9.25 -26.32 -12.65
C ASP A 102 -10.72 -26.12 -13.07
N GLY A 103 -11.18 -24.86 -13.21
CA GLY A 103 -12.52 -24.51 -13.69
C GLY A 103 -13.58 -24.31 -12.59
N GLY A 104 -13.24 -24.55 -11.32
CA GLY A 104 -14.09 -24.25 -10.17
C GLY A 104 -14.30 -22.74 -9.93
N ARG A 105 -15.14 -22.40 -8.94
CA ARG A 105 -15.46 -21.01 -8.60
C ARG A 105 -15.26 -20.69 -7.13
N ILE A 106 -14.73 -19.50 -6.85
CA ILE A 106 -14.53 -18.99 -5.50
C ILE A 106 -15.15 -17.59 -5.39
N LYS A 107 -15.81 -17.30 -4.26
CA LYS A 107 -16.24 -15.96 -3.90
C LYS A 107 -15.43 -15.42 -2.73
N VAL A 108 -14.97 -14.18 -2.85
CA VAL A 108 -14.16 -13.49 -1.84
C VAL A 108 -14.62 -12.05 -1.65
N ALA A 109 -14.46 -11.54 -0.44
CA ALA A 109 -14.76 -10.16 -0.09
C ALA A 109 -13.54 -9.48 0.55
N PRO A 110 -13.04 -8.37 -0.02
CA PRO A 110 -12.10 -7.51 0.66
C PRO A 110 -12.77 -6.83 1.84
N LEU A 111 -12.14 -6.94 3.01
CA LEU A 111 -12.67 -6.34 4.22
C LEU A 111 -12.27 -4.87 4.30
N HIS A 112 -13.25 -4.02 4.62
CA HIS A 112 -13.02 -2.62 4.94
C HIS A 112 -12.12 -2.51 6.15
N HIS A 113 -11.07 -1.70 6.07
CA HIS A 113 -10.23 -1.50 7.24
C HIS A 113 -9.35 -0.25 7.19
N THR A 114 -9.13 0.34 8.37
CA THR A 114 -7.96 1.19 8.60
C THR A 114 -6.87 0.39 9.32
N THR A 115 -5.61 0.70 9.02
CA THR A 115 -4.47 -0.03 9.60
C THR A 115 -3.31 0.86 9.98
N GLY A 116 -2.55 0.41 10.98
CA GLY A 116 -1.10 0.68 11.06
C GLY A 116 -0.24 -0.42 10.42
N VAL A 117 -0.85 -1.50 9.91
CA VAL A 117 -0.17 -2.58 9.18
C VAL A 117 -0.71 -2.62 7.78
N LYS A 118 0.10 -2.12 6.83
CA LYS A 118 -0.17 -2.10 5.39
C LYS A 118 -0.44 -3.52 4.91
N THR A 119 -1.70 -3.97 4.95
CA THR A 119 -2.13 -5.32 4.54
C THR A 119 -3.43 -5.23 3.76
N LEU A 120 -3.72 -6.21 2.90
CA LEU A 120 -5.05 -6.38 2.31
C LEU A 120 -5.70 -7.65 2.88
N PRO A 121 -6.71 -7.52 3.77
CA PRO A 121 -7.48 -8.64 4.29
C PRO A 121 -8.59 -9.05 3.33
N LEU A 122 -8.68 -10.34 3.05
CA LEU A 122 -9.67 -10.94 2.14
C LEU A 122 -10.38 -12.11 2.82
N ALA A 123 -11.70 -12.03 2.99
CA ALA A 123 -12.52 -13.11 3.51
C ALA A 123 -12.95 -14.07 2.39
N ILE A 124 -12.85 -15.39 2.64
CA ILE A 124 -13.35 -16.43 1.74
C ILE A 124 -14.83 -16.67 2.03
N LEU A 125 -15.70 -16.38 1.07
CA LEU A 125 -17.16 -16.45 1.23
C LEU A 125 -17.75 -17.77 0.71
N ALA A 126 -17.22 -18.34 -0.36
CA ALA A 126 -17.66 -19.62 -0.88
C ALA A 126 -16.63 -20.26 -1.81
N GLU A 127 -16.62 -21.58 -1.89
CA GLU A 127 -15.80 -22.37 -2.81
C GLU A 127 -16.58 -23.57 -3.34
N GLU A 128 -16.80 -23.61 -4.66
CA GLU A 128 -17.59 -24.66 -5.32
C GLU A 128 -16.90 -26.03 -5.28
N ALA A 129 -15.56 -26.06 -5.34
CA ALA A 129 -14.78 -27.29 -5.35
C ALA A 129 -14.88 -28.09 -4.03
N THR A 130 -15.06 -27.39 -2.91
CA THR A 130 -15.14 -27.97 -1.56
C THR A 130 -16.56 -27.98 -0.99
N GLY A 131 -17.51 -27.31 -1.65
CA GLY A 131 -18.88 -27.14 -1.15
C GLY A 131 -19.00 -26.15 0.01
N LEU A 132 -17.95 -25.38 0.30
CA LEU A 132 -17.97 -24.37 1.37
C LEU A 132 -18.84 -23.17 0.99
N SER A 133 -19.71 -22.76 1.90
CA SER A 133 -20.52 -21.54 1.76
C SER A 133 -20.68 -20.83 3.10
N PHE A 134 -20.17 -19.60 3.17
CA PHE A 134 -20.40 -18.62 4.23
C PHE A 134 -21.33 -17.49 3.77
N ILE A 135 -21.88 -17.58 2.55
CA ILE A 135 -22.79 -16.58 1.98
C ILE A 135 -24.04 -16.42 2.84
N ASP A 136 -24.50 -17.48 3.51
CA ASP A 136 -25.68 -17.44 4.37
C ASP A 136 -25.46 -16.62 5.66
N LYS A 137 -24.20 -16.25 5.96
CA LYS A 137 -23.83 -15.39 7.11
C LYS A 137 -23.79 -13.90 6.75
N LEU A 138 -24.11 -13.54 5.50
CA LEU A 138 -24.09 -12.16 5.02
C LEU A 138 -25.36 -11.42 5.46
N ARG A 139 -25.18 -10.22 6.02
CA ARG A 139 -26.26 -9.27 6.31
C ARG A 139 -25.96 -7.91 5.72
N GLU A 140 -26.99 -7.12 5.48
CA GLU A 140 -26.83 -5.72 5.07
C GLU A 140 -26.56 -4.84 6.30
N PRO A 141 -25.73 -3.80 6.17
CA PRO A 141 -25.56 -2.82 7.25
C PRO A 141 -26.88 -2.09 7.49
N ASP A 142 -27.22 -1.83 8.77
CA ASP A 142 -28.41 -1.04 9.12
C ASP A 142 -28.21 0.45 8.77
N ILE A 143 -27.07 1.02 9.15
CA ILE A 143 -26.67 2.38 8.74
C ILE A 143 -25.31 2.34 8.04
N ALA A 144 -24.25 1.96 8.75
CA ALA A 144 -22.89 1.90 8.23
C ALA A 144 -22.04 0.98 9.10
N ASP A 145 -20.96 0.44 8.55
CA ASP A 145 -20.02 -0.38 9.30
C ASP A 145 -18.60 -0.12 8.79
N PHE A 146 -17.62 -0.11 9.71
CA PHE A 146 -16.21 0.00 9.34
C PHE A 146 -15.33 -0.70 10.36
N SER A 147 -14.29 -1.37 9.88
CA SER A 147 -13.36 -2.10 10.74
C SER A 147 -11.96 -1.47 10.81
N MET A 148 -11.18 -1.92 11.78
CA MET A 148 -9.76 -1.65 11.94
C MET A 148 -9.06 -2.98 12.15
N ILE A 149 -8.04 -3.25 11.34
CA ILE A 149 -7.22 -4.46 11.47
C ILE A 149 -5.77 -4.03 11.61
N GLY A 150 -5.07 -4.53 12.62
CA GLY A 150 -3.64 -4.31 12.68
C GLY A 150 -2.91 -5.07 13.77
N GLU A 151 -1.59 -5.06 13.62
CA GLU A 151 -0.63 -5.52 14.61
C GLU A 151 -0.02 -4.29 15.27
N TYR A 152 -0.20 -4.19 16.59
CA TYR A 152 0.32 -3.09 17.35
C TYR A 152 1.03 -3.59 18.60
N TYR A 153 1.94 -2.78 19.15
CA TYR A 153 2.51 -3.04 20.45
C TYR A 153 1.45 -3.02 21.57
N PRO A 154 1.69 -3.67 22.71
CA PRO A 154 0.64 -3.95 23.68
C PRO A 154 -0.12 -2.73 24.18
N ASN A 155 0.56 -1.64 24.53
CA ASN A 155 -0.12 -0.44 25.04
C ASN A 155 -1.00 0.23 23.99
N LYS A 156 -0.67 0.13 22.70
CA LYS A 156 -1.52 0.65 21.62
C LYS A 156 -2.80 -0.15 21.47
N GLN A 157 -2.73 -1.49 21.59
CA GLN A 157 -3.94 -2.32 21.58
C GLN A 157 -4.80 -2.11 22.84
N HIS A 158 -4.17 -2.00 24.00
CA HIS A 158 -4.85 -1.65 25.25
C HIS A 158 -5.63 -0.33 25.10
N ASN A 159 -4.99 0.71 24.58
CA ASN A 159 -5.63 2.01 24.39
C ASN A 159 -6.76 1.99 23.34
N LEU A 160 -6.66 1.17 22.29
CA LEU A 160 -7.75 0.96 21.33
C LEU A 160 -8.97 0.32 21.99
N LEU A 161 -8.77 -0.75 22.78
CA LEU A 161 -9.84 -1.42 23.53
C LEU A 161 -10.44 -0.51 24.61
N GLU A 162 -9.62 0.29 25.30
CA GLU A 162 -10.11 1.28 26.25
C GLU A 162 -10.96 2.35 25.56
N SER A 163 -10.55 2.79 24.37
CA SER A 163 -11.34 3.75 23.58
C SER A 163 -12.72 3.19 23.25
N ALA A 164 -12.78 1.93 22.82
CA ALA A 164 -14.03 1.23 22.57
C ALA A 164 -14.89 1.09 23.83
N ALA A 165 -14.29 0.71 24.96
CA ALA A 165 -14.98 0.61 26.25
C ALA A 165 -15.57 1.96 26.68
N GLN A 166 -14.84 3.07 26.50
CA GLN A 166 -15.33 4.41 26.83
C GLN A 166 -16.54 4.83 25.98
N PHE A 167 -16.54 4.52 24.68
CA PHE A 167 -17.71 4.75 23.83
C PHE A 167 -18.93 3.94 24.27
N LEU A 168 -18.75 2.67 24.65
CA LEU A 168 -19.85 1.85 25.17
C LEU A 168 -20.35 2.37 26.53
N ARG A 169 -19.44 2.75 27.44
CA ARG A 169 -19.81 3.36 28.74
C ARG A 169 -20.53 4.69 28.55
N HIS A 170 -20.13 5.50 27.57
CA HIS A 170 -20.83 6.73 27.22
C HIS A 170 -22.27 6.43 26.79
N GLN A 171 -22.49 5.51 25.86
CA GLN A 171 -23.83 5.13 25.39
C GLN A 171 -24.69 4.46 26.47
N LEU A 172 -24.08 3.70 27.40
CA LEU A 172 -24.80 3.16 28.56
C LEU A 172 -25.35 4.26 29.48
N ARG A 173 -24.61 5.37 29.63
CA ARG A 173 -25.01 6.51 30.47
C ARG A 173 -25.93 7.50 29.75
N GLN A 174 -25.63 7.81 28.49
CA GLN A 174 -26.26 8.91 27.74
C GLN A 174 -27.28 8.42 26.71
N GLY A 175 -27.28 7.14 26.37
CA GLY A 175 -28.16 6.55 25.36
C GLY A 175 -27.63 6.73 23.94
N ILE A 176 -28.57 6.89 23.02
CA ILE A 176 -28.34 7.01 21.56
C ILE A 176 -27.62 8.31 21.20
N PHE A 177 -26.82 8.30 20.12
CA PHE A 177 -26.32 9.53 19.50
C PHE A 177 -27.45 10.17 18.70
N ARG A 178 -27.76 11.43 18.99
CA ARG A 178 -28.93 12.13 18.46
C ARG A 178 -28.58 13.03 17.31
N SER A 179 -29.43 13.01 16.28
CA SER A 179 -29.40 13.93 15.16
C SER A 179 -29.30 15.39 15.62
N GLY A 180 -28.43 16.16 14.97
CA GLY A 180 -28.23 17.58 15.25
C GLY A 180 -27.48 17.90 16.54
N THR A 181 -27.08 16.88 17.33
CA THR A 181 -26.25 17.07 18.53
C THR A 181 -24.77 16.90 18.17
N SER A 182 -23.93 17.90 18.49
CA SER A 182 -22.48 17.78 18.28
C SER A 182 -21.83 16.95 19.39
N TYR A 183 -21.02 15.98 19.00
CA TYR A 183 -20.27 15.08 19.87
C TYR A 183 -18.77 15.31 19.72
N SER A 184 -18.06 15.29 20.85
CA SER A 184 -16.60 15.41 20.92
C SER A 184 -16.00 14.05 21.25
N THR A 185 -15.19 13.51 20.33
CA THR A 185 -14.50 12.23 20.54
C THR A 185 -13.52 12.33 21.70
N LEU A 186 -12.76 13.43 21.81
CA LEU A 186 -11.86 13.67 22.93
C LEU A 186 -12.61 13.66 24.29
N SER A 187 -13.80 14.25 24.33
CA SER A 187 -14.63 14.30 25.55
C SER A 187 -15.25 12.95 25.90
N ILE A 188 -15.69 12.17 24.90
CA ILE A 188 -16.23 10.82 25.11
C ILE A 188 -15.15 9.89 25.67
N LEU A 189 -13.94 9.99 25.14
CA LEU A 189 -12.82 9.14 25.52
C LEU A 189 -12.21 9.50 26.87
N ASP A 190 -12.36 10.75 27.33
CA ASP A 190 -11.81 11.27 28.59
C ASP A 190 -10.34 10.89 28.85
N ILE A 191 -9.48 11.03 27.83
CA ILE A 191 -8.06 10.62 27.88
C ILE A 191 -7.29 11.32 29.01
N ARG A 192 -7.76 12.50 29.44
CA ARG A 192 -7.18 13.28 30.53
C ARG A 192 -7.56 12.72 31.90
N GLY A 193 -8.85 12.52 32.13
CA GLY A 193 -9.40 12.06 33.41
C GLY A 193 -9.20 10.58 33.66
N ASP A 194 -9.21 9.77 32.60
CA ASP A 194 -9.24 8.32 32.72
C ASP A 194 -7.84 7.70 32.81
N ARG A 195 -7.52 7.21 34.02
CA ARG A 195 -6.27 6.52 34.36
C ARG A 195 -6.08 5.17 33.65
N ALA A 196 -7.10 4.65 32.97
CA ALA A 196 -6.99 3.42 32.21
C ALA A 196 -6.06 3.54 30.99
N TYR A 197 -5.98 4.71 30.34
CA TYR A 197 -5.08 4.89 29.20
C TYR A 197 -3.60 4.83 29.59
N ARG A 198 -2.85 4.00 28.87
CA ARG A 198 -1.41 3.79 29.04
C ARG A 198 -0.59 4.73 28.17
N TYR A 199 0.65 4.92 28.58
CA TYR A 199 1.67 5.54 27.74
C TYR A 199 2.12 4.54 26.67
N GLY A 200 2.07 4.95 25.41
CA GLY A 200 2.78 4.28 24.32
C GLY A 200 3.94 5.14 23.85
N GLU A 201 4.75 4.61 22.94
CA GLU A 201 5.86 5.34 22.33
C GLU A 201 5.52 5.73 20.88
N ILE A 202 5.82 6.98 20.52
CA ILE A 202 5.77 7.50 19.16
C ILE A 202 7.08 8.26 18.91
N ASN A 203 7.91 7.77 17.99
CA ASN A 203 9.21 8.36 17.63
C ASN A 203 10.12 8.66 18.84
N GLY A 204 10.20 7.72 19.80
CA GLY A 204 11.00 7.88 21.03
C GLY A 204 10.34 8.77 22.11
N VAL A 205 9.13 9.29 21.88
CA VAL A 205 8.39 10.11 22.84
C VAL A 205 7.24 9.30 23.45
N GLN A 206 7.16 9.26 24.78
CA GLN A 206 6.06 8.61 25.47
C GLN A 206 4.81 9.50 25.51
N ILE A 207 3.72 9.00 24.93
CA ILE A 207 2.44 9.71 24.80
C ILE A 207 1.33 8.85 25.39
N ARG A 208 0.53 9.44 26.29
CA ARG A 208 -0.62 8.77 26.89
C ARG A 208 -1.75 8.66 25.87
N GLY A 209 -2.36 7.47 25.76
CA GLY A 209 -3.42 7.22 24.79
C GLY A 209 -2.91 6.98 23.36
N ALA A 210 -1.61 6.69 23.17
CA ALA A 210 -1.10 6.27 21.87
C ALA A 210 -1.92 5.07 21.35
N GLY A 211 -2.60 5.24 20.21
CA GLY A 211 -3.60 4.29 19.70
C GLY A 211 -5.01 4.88 19.54
N VAL A 212 -5.38 5.87 20.36
CA VAL A 212 -6.69 6.53 20.29
C VAL A 212 -6.99 7.10 18.91
N CYS A 213 -5.99 7.68 18.23
CA CYS A 213 -6.20 8.21 16.89
C CYS A 213 -6.63 7.14 15.87
N GLY A 214 -6.25 5.87 16.08
CA GLY A 214 -6.70 4.76 15.24
C GLY A 214 -8.19 4.50 15.41
N PHE A 215 -8.68 4.53 16.65
CA PHE A 215 -10.11 4.45 16.94
C PHE A 215 -10.87 5.64 16.33
N ALA A 216 -10.38 6.86 16.55
CA ALA A 216 -11.02 8.08 16.02
C ALA A 216 -11.07 8.10 14.49
N THR A 217 -10.00 7.64 13.83
CA THR A 217 -9.96 7.49 12.37
C THR A 217 -10.95 6.44 11.89
N THR A 218 -11.02 5.28 12.55
CA THR A 218 -12.02 4.23 12.24
C THR A 218 -13.45 4.76 12.37
N LEU A 219 -13.74 5.49 13.45
CA LEU A 219 -15.03 6.14 13.66
C LEU A 219 -15.34 7.16 12.58
N SER A 220 -14.38 8.02 12.25
CA SER A 220 -14.54 9.04 11.21
C SER A 220 -14.85 8.41 9.85
N HIS A 221 -14.22 7.28 9.52
CA HIS A 221 -14.55 6.52 8.31
C HIS A 221 -15.96 5.92 8.37
N ALA A 222 -16.35 5.28 9.48
CA ALA A 222 -17.70 4.77 9.63
C ALA A 222 -18.77 5.87 9.49
N LEU A 223 -18.48 7.08 10.00
CA LEU A 223 -19.36 8.24 9.88
C LEU A 223 -19.37 8.82 8.46
N SER A 224 -18.26 8.77 7.71
CA SER A 224 -18.22 9.26 6.32
C SER A 224 -19.08 8.47 5.35
N LEU A 225 -19.48 7.24 5.72
CA LEU A 225 -20.46 6.43 5.00
C LEU A 225 -21.90 6.91 5.24
N THR A 226 -22.09 7.98 6.01
CA THR A 226 -23.39 8.56 6.38
C THR A 226 -23.39 10.06 6.09
N GLU A 227 -24.57 10.71 6.14
CA GLU A 227 -24.68 12.17 6.02
C GLU A 227 -24.24 12.94 7.29
N THR A 228 -23.31 12.38 8.08
CA THR A 228 -22.80 13.02 9.30
C THR A 228 -21.96 14.24 8.95
N ARG A 229 -22.22 15.37 9.61
CA ARG A 229 -21.42 16.59 9.47
C ARG A 229 -20.19 16.50 10.37
N VAL A 230 -19.01 16.68 9.80
CA VAL A 230 -17.76 16.85 10.57
C VAL A 230 -17.62 18.32 10.96
N ASP A 231 -17.67 18.61 12.26
CA ASP A 231 -17.56 19.96 12.81
C ASP A 231 -16.10 20.37 13.03
N GLU A 232 -15.25 19.42 13.42
CA GLU A 232 -13.82 19.61 13.67
C GLU A 232 -13.07 18.31 13.37
N ARG A 233 -11.99 18.39 12.58
CA ARG A 233 -11.10 17.26 12.32
C ARG A 233 -9.70 17.76 12.03
N GLN A 234 -8.73 17.25 12.77
CA GLN A 234 -7.32 17.39 12.42
C GLN A 234 -6.81 16.08 11.85
N ALA A 235 -6.39 16.09 10.59
CA ALA A 235 -5.68 14.95 10.01
C ALA A 235 -4.26 14.87 10.59
N HIS A 236 -3.70 13.66 10.65
CA HIS A 236 -2.28 13.46 10.88
C HIS A 236 -1.48 14.09 9.72
N SER A 237 -0.17 14.27 9.93
CA SER A 237 0.71 14.54 8.81
C SER A 237 0.60 13.40 7.79
N TYR A 238 0.77 13.69 6.50
CA TYR A 238 0.69 12.71 5.41
C TYR A 238 1.52 11.43 5.64
N TRP A 239 2.62 11.53 6.40
CA TRP A 239 3.53 10.43 6.72
C TRP A 239 3.06 9.57 7.92
N SER A 240 2.03 10.02 8.63
CA SER A 240 1.47 9.41 9.83
C SER A 240 -0.02 9.12 9.71
N THR A 241 -0.63 9.40 8.54
CA THR A 241 -2.03 9.05 8.28
C THR A 241 -2.21 7.55 8.35
N TYR A 242 -3.33 7.11 8.92
CA TYR A 242 -3.65 5.69 8.89
C TYR A 242 -3.80 5.21 7.45
N TRP A 243 -3.24 4.04 7.19
CA TRP A 243 -3.28 3.45 5.87
C TRP A 243 -4.66 2.84 5.64
N VAL A 244 -5.18 3.04 4.44
CA VAL A 244 -6.51 2.59 3.99
C VAL A 244 -6.34 1.52 2.92
N GLY A 245 -7.21 0.51 2.92
CA GLY A 245 -7.19 -0.55 1.92
C GLY A 245 -7.32 -0.02 0.47
N PRO A 246 -6.55 -0.55 -0.50
CA PRO A 246 -6.65 -0.12 -1.90
C PRO A 246 -7.99 -0.46 -2.56
N LEU A 247 -8.82 -1.27 -1.90
CA LEU A 247 -10.12 -1.74 -2.37
C LEU A 247 -11.29 -1.14 -1.59
N ASP A 248 -11.04 -0.08 -0.82
CA ASP A 248 -12.05 0.65 -0.04
C ASP A 248 -12.39 1.96 -0.78
N PRO A 249 -13.30 1.94 -1.78
CA PRO A 249 -13.49 3.04 -2.73
C PRO A 249 -14.08 4.33 -2.13
N GLU A 250 -14.65 4.26 -0.93
CA GLU A 250 -15.32 5.38 -0.26
C GLU A 250 -14.44 6.02 0.84
N VAL A 251 -13.24 5.50 1.04
CA VAL A 251 -12.37 5.81 2.16
C VAL A 251 -11.26 6.75 1.68
N SER A 252 -11.56 8.05 1.69
CA SER A 252 -10.57 9.08 1.35
C SER A 252 -9.63 9.34 2.55
N LEU A 253 -8.45 9.95 2.30
CA LEU A 253 -7.60 10.48 3.39
C LEU A 253 -8.34 11.49 4.28
N GLU A 254 -9.55 11.91 3.89
CA GLU A 254 -10.40 12.77 4.69
C GLU A 254 -11.02 12.01 5.89
N GLY A 255 -10.97 10.69 5.98
CA GLY A 255 -11.40 10.03 7.22
C GLY A 255 -10.34 10.02 8.33
N ASP A 256 -9.11 10.46 8.06
CA ASP A 256 -8.03 10.45 9.04
C ASP A 256 -8.24 11.51 10.13
N ALA A 257 -8.15 11.09 11.40
CA ALA A 257 -8.47 11.91 12.56
C ALA A 257 -7.46 11.74 13.70
N THR A 258 -6.90 12.87 14.16
CA THR A 258 -5.98 12.97 15.29
C THR A 258 -6.74 13.38 16.55
N ILE A 259 -6.47 12.68 17.65
CA ILE A 259 -6.90 13.10 18.99
C ILE A 259 -5.66 13.31 19.85
N SER A 260 -5.52 14.49 20.44
CA SER A 260 -4.42 14.82 21.35
C SER A 260 -4.94 15.61 22.53
N SER A 261 -4.43 15.29 23.71
CA SER A 261 -4.66 16.05 24.93
C SER A 261 -3.35 16.49 25.60
N THR A 262 -2.21 16.32 24.92
CA THR A 262 -0.85 16.49 25.45
C THR A 262 -0.19 17.78 24.95
N GLY A 263 0.65 18.41 25.80
CA GLY A 263 1.50 19.52 25.39
C GLY A 263 0.80 20.86 25.16
N GLY A 264 -0.42 21.05 25.69
CA GLY A 264 -1.19 22.29 25.52
C GLY A 264 -1.89 22.44 24.16
N ILE A 265 -1.69 21.47 23.24
CA ILE A 265 -2.41 21.38 21.97
C ILE A 265 -3.49 20.32 22.13
N GLU A 266 -4.75 20.75 22.05
CA GLU A 266 -5.91 19.87 21.98
C GLU A 266 -6.28 19.66 20.52
N SER A 267 -6.33 18.40 20.12
CA SER A 267 -6.86 17.98 18.83
C SER A 267 -8.07 17.10 19.11
N ASP A 268 -9.20 17.41 18.50
CA ASP A 268 -10.45 16.68 18.66
C ASP A 268 -11.00 16.26 17.29
N PHE A 269 -11.88 15.27 17.32
CA PHE A 269 -12.73 14.90 16.20
C PHE A 269 -14.18 15.12 16.64
N ARG A 270 -14.77 16.20 16.14
CA ARG A 270 -16.15 16.60 16.44
C ARG A 270 -17.06 16.36 15.26
N TRP A 271 -18.23 15.81 15.56
CA TRP A 271 -19.18 15.41 14.54
C TRP A 271 -20.62 15.60 15.04
N THR A 272 -21.50 15.91 14.10
CA THR A 272 -22.94 16.06 14.32
C THR A 272 -23.67 15.09 13.37
N PRO A 273 -24.32 14.04 13.89
CA PRO A 273 -24.99 13.07 13.04
C PRO A 273 -26.25 13.68 12.42
N SER A 274 -26.58 13.27 11.21
CA SER A 274 -27.83 13.67 10.53
C SER A 274 -29.04 12.85 10.98
N GLN A 275 -28.81 11.68 11.56
CA GLN A 275 -29.84 10.77 12.06
C GLN A 275 -29.44 10.15 13.40
N ASP A 276 -30.42 9.68 14.15
CA ASP A 276 -30.19 9.00 15.43
C ASP A 276 -29.58 7.61 15.20
N PHE A 277 -28.54 7.26 15.96
CA PHE A 277 -27.95 5.92 15.92
C PHE A 277 -27.20 5.53 17.20
N TYR A 278 -27.07 4.24 17.41
CA TYR A 278 -26.10 3.61 18.31
C TYR A 278 -24.86 3.23 17.53
N ILE A 279 -23.71 3.21 18.22
CA ILE A 279 -22.47 2.63 17.73
C ILE A 279 -22.30 1.29 18.45
N SER A 280 -22.57 0.20 17.74
CA SER A 280 -22.20 -1.15 18.14
C SER A 280 -20.70 -1.33 17.95
N ILE A 281 -20.02 -1.92 18.94
CA ILE A 281 -18.59 -2.17 18.87
C ILE A 281 -18.32 -3.63 19.18
N ASP A 282 -17.59 -4.29 18.28
CA ASP A 282 -17.14 -5.67 18.46
C ASP A 282 -15.63 -5.76 18.21
N ALA A 283 -14.97 -6.72 18.85
CA ALA A 283 -13.54 -6.92 18.75
C ALA A 283 -13.17 -8.41 18.78
N ALA A 284 -12.10 -8.77 18.09
CA ALA A 284 -11.42 -10.05 18.22
C ALA A 284 -9.91 -9.81 18.28
N MET A 285 -9.22 -10.59 19.12
CA MET A 285 -7.77 -10.53 19.26
C MET A 285 -7.15 -11.92 19.11
N ALA A 286 -5.97 -11.96 18.50
CA ALA A 286 -5.20 -13.17 18.32
C ALA A 286 -3.71 -12.95 18.64
N ILE A 287 -3.18 -13.69 19.62
CA ILE A 287 -1.77 -13.64 20.02
C ILE A 287 -0.89 -14.42 19.02
N ARG A 288 0.23 -13.82 18.60
CA ARG A 288 1.14 -14.32 17.56
C ARG A 288 2.57 -14.59 18.06
N GLY A 289 3.03 -13.79 19.02
CA GLY A 289 4.43 -13.73 19.42
C GLY A 289 4.60 -13.84 20.93
N PRO A 290 5.84 -13.88 21.43
CA PRO A 290 6.12 -13.90 22.86
C PRO A 290 5.58 -12.64 23.53
N ARG A 291 5.30 -12.76 24.84
CA ARG A 291 4.90 -11.63 25.70
C ARG A 291 5.88 -10.46 25.55
N GLN A 292 5.32 -9.25 25.53
CA GLN A 292 6.09 -8.00 25.48
C GLN A 292 5.87 -7.25 26.78
N THR A 293 6.88 -7.26 27.66
CA THR A 293 6.75 -6.77 29.04
C THR A 293 6.87 -5.27 29.19
N ASP A 294 7.52 -4.57 28.24
CA ASP A 294 7.63 -3.11 28.26
C ASP A 294 6.32 -2.44 27.83
N GLY A 295 5.48 -3.15 27.06
CA GLY A 295 4.24 -2.66 26.47
C GLY A 295 4.42 -1.58 25.39
N LEU A 296 5.65 -1.13 25.11
CA LEU A 296 5.97 0.03 24.26
C LEU A 296 6.48 -0.37 22.88
N THR A 297 7.09 -1.55 22.77
CA THR A 297 7.68 -2.05 21.53
C THR A 297 7.23 -3.48 21.25
N GLY A 298 7.52 -3.96 20.03
CA GLY A 298 7.22 -5.32 19.61
C GLY A 298 5.74 -5.59 19.34
N ASN A 299 5.43 -6.14 18.17
CA ASN A 299 4.09 -6.62 17.85
C ASN A 299 3.98 -8.09 18.25
N ASN A 300 2.99 -8.46 19.06
CA ASN A 300 2.78 -9.85 19.46
C ASN A 300 1.32 -10.31 19.39
N SER A 301 0.43 -9.49 18.85
CA SER A 301 -0.94 -9.88 18.54
C SER A 301 -1.50 -9.08 17.37
N ARG A 302 -2.64 -9.53 16.87
CA ARG A 302 -3.48 -8.85 15.89
C ARG A 302 -4.83 -8.52 16.53
N LEU A 303 -5.29 -7.29 16.32
CA LEU A 303 -6.61 -6.82 16.74
C LEU A 303 -7.45 -6.53 15.50
N LEU A 304 -8.66 -7.08 15.48
CA LEU A 304 -9.76 -6.64 14.64
C LEU A 304 -10.79 -5.95 15.54
N LEU A 305 -11.14 -4.71 15.20
CA LEU A 305 -12.17 -3.92 15.87
C LEU A 305 -13.16 -3.42 14.84
N THR A 306 -14.46 -3.58 15.08
CA THR A 306 -15.51 -3.20 14.13
C THR A 306 -16.49 -2.24 14.80
N LEU A 307 -16.82 -1.16 14.07
CA LEU A 307 -17.80 -0.16 14.47
C LEU A 307 -19.01 -0.24 13.53
N SER A 308 -20.16 -0.60 14.06
CA SER A 308 -21.43 -0.64 13.31
C SER A 308 -22.38 0.45 13.81
N LEU A 309 -22.78 1.35 12.93
CA LEU A 309 -23.83 2.32 13.19
C LEU A 309 -25.18 1.62 12.94
N GLN A 310 -26.08 1.70 13.91
CA GLN A 310 -27.36 1.01 13.87
C GLN A 310 -28.45 1.77 14.63
N ARG A 311 -29.70 1.64 14.18
CA ARG A 311 -30.90 2.26 14.78
C ARG A 311 -31.32 1.54 16.04
N GLU A 312 -31.24 0.21 16.03
CA GLU A 312 -31.62 -0.61 17.17
C GLU A 312 -30.52 -0.61 18.24
N ARG A 313 -30.94 -0.58 19.50
CA ARG A 313 -30.01 -0.58 20.63
C ARG A 313 -29.30 -1.93 20.72
N PRO A 314 -27.95 -1.98 20.56
CA PRO A 314 -27.22 -3.22 20.77
C PRO A 314 -27.19 -3.59 22.25
N ASN A 315 -26.78 -4.82 22.56
CA ASN A 315 -26.49 -5.22 23.93
C ASN A 315 -25.16 -4.60 24.41
N LEU A 316 -25.20 -3.29 24.69
CA LEU A 316 -24.03 -2.48 25.07
C LEU A 316 -23.31 -3.04 26.30
N ALA A 317 -24.02 -3.63 27.25
CA ALA A 317 -23.44 -4.19 28.46
C ALA A 317 -22.64 -5.47 28.16
N GLU A 318 -23.14 -6.31 27.27
CA GLU A 318 -22.44 -7.52 26.80
C GLU A 318 -21.21 -7.17 25.96
N GLN A 319 -21.33 -6.21 25.04
CA GLN A 319 -20.21 -5.69 24.25
C GLN A 319 -19.12 -5.10 25.16
N LEU A 320 -19.50 -4.30 26.16
CA LEU A 320 -18.54 -3.74 27.11
C LEU A 320 -17.83 -4.84 27.89
N SER A 321 -18.60 -5.81 28.39
CA SER A 321 -18.05 -6.96 29.12
C SER A 321 -17.10 -7.78 28.26
N LYS A 322 -17.41 -7.98 26.96
CA LYS A 322 -16.52 -8.68 26.02
C LYS A 322 -15.20 -7.92 25.85
N ILE A 323 -15.27 -6.62 25.55
CA ILE A 323 -14.08 -5.78 25.34
C ILE A 323 -13.20 -5.71 26.60
N GLU A 324 -13.81 -5.59 27.78
CA GLU A 324 -13.08 -5.59 29.05
C GLU A 324 -12.39 -6.94 29.30
N ARG A 325 -13.04 -8.07 29.05
CA ARG A 325 -12.41 -9.39 29.15
C ARG A 325 -11.24 -9.58 28.20
N ILE A 326 -11.36 -9.16 26.93
CA ILE A 326 -10.25 -9.22 25.96
C ILE A 326 -9.07 -8.39 26.45
N LYS A 327 -9.34 -7.16 26.92
CA LYS A 327 -8.32 -6.24 27.43
C LYS A 327 -7.60 -6.81 28.66
N GLU A 328 -8.34 -7.34 29.63
CA GLU A 328 -7.80 -7.96 30.84
C GLU A 328 -6.96 -9.19 30.53
N ALA A 329 -7.47 -10.10 29.69
CA ALA A 329 -6.75 -11.31 29.27
C ALA A 329 -5.45 -10.97 28.53
N TYR A 330 -5.45 -9.92 27.71
CA TYR A 330 -4.26 -9.48 26.99
C TYR A 330 -3.20 -8.84 27.91
N ASP A 331 -3.66 -8.10 28.93
CA ASP A 331 -2.81 -7.55 29.97
C ASP A 331 -2.20 -8.65 30.85
N ASP A 332 -3.00 -9.64 31.22
CA ASP A 332 -2.56 -10.81 31.98
C ASP A 332 -1.48 -11.59 31.23
N TYR A 333 -1.63 -11.75 29.92
CA TYR A 333 -0.61 -12.36 29.06
C TYR A 333 0.70 -11.56 29.05
N ASN A 334 0.63 -10.27 28.73
CA ASN A 334 1.83 -9.45 28.51
C ASN A 334 2.55 -9.04 29.79
N LEU A 335 1.80 -8.61 30.80
CA LEU A 335 2.36 -8.02 32.02
C LEU A 335 2.55 -9.05 33.13
N ARG A 336 1.64 -10.01 33.24
CA ARG A 336 1.65 -11.00 34.33
C ARG A 336 2.23 -12.35 33.90
N GLY A 337 2.42 -12.57 32.58
CA GLY A 337 2.95 -13.82 32.05
C GLY A 337 2.00 -15.00 32.24
N ILE A 338 0.70 -14.73 32.39
CA ILE A 338 -0.33 -15.76 32.46
C ILE A 338 -0.50 -16.33 31.05
N ALA A 339 -0.82 -17.62 30.93
CA ALA A 339 -1.10 -18.22 29.62
C ALA A 339 -2.27 -17.50 28.94
N PRO A 340 -2.24 -17.32 27.60
CA PRO A 340 -3.36 -16.74 26.86
C PRO A 340 -4.69 -17.37 27.23
N ALA A 341 -5.66 -16.57 27.65
CA ALA A 341 -7.04 -17.03 27.85
C ALA A 341 -7.75 -17.17 26.49
N SER A 342 -8.88 -17.89 26.46
CA SER A 342 -9.69 -18.10 25.25
C SER A 342 -10.10 -16.80 24.55
N GLU A 343 -10.31 -15.74 25.32
CA GLU A 343 -10.78 -14.41 24.88
C GLU A 343 -9.76 -13.68 24.01
N VAL A 344 -8.46 -13.99 24.14
CA VAL A 344 -7.38 -13.45 23.28
C VAL A 344 -6.86 -14.49 22.28
N GLN A 345 -7.63 -15.57 22.14
CA GLN A 345 -7.50 -16.62 21.15
C GLN A 345 -8.76 -16.71 20.28
N GLU A 346 -9.59 -15.66 20.26
CA GLU A 346 -10.75 -15.56 19.35
C GLU A 346 -10.31 -15.56 17.87
N GLY A 347 -9.02 -15.42 17.59
CA GLY A 347 -8.45 -15.84 16.32
C GLY A 347 -7.17 -16.66 16.46
N MET A 348 -6.84 -17.40 15.40
CA MET A 348 -5.62 -18.20 15.31
C MET A 348 -4.94 -18.01 13.97
N LEU A 349 -3.61 -17.83 13.99
CA LEU A 349 -2.78 -17.94 12.80
C LEU A 349 -2.79 -19.39 12.36
N MET A 350 -3.50 -19.68 11.28
CA MET A 350 -3.59 -21.02 10.72
C MET A 350 -2.28 -21.37 10.00
N GLU A 351 -1.80 -20.44 9.18
CA GLU A 351 -0.66 -20.65 8.30
C GLU A 351 0.08 -19.32 8.02
N SER A 352 1.38 -19.43 7.82
CA SER A 352 2.26 -18.31 7.45
C SER A 352 3.25 -18.77 6.40
N TYR A 353 3.45 -17.94 5.38
CA TYR A 353 4.26 -18.30 4.24
C TYR A 353 5.34 -17.25 3.96
N ALA A 354 6.60 -17.67 4.02
CA ALA A 354 7.74 -16.78 3.86
C ALA A 354 7.91 -16.27 2.41
N PRO A 355 8.42 -15.04 2.21
CA PRO A 355 8.73 -14.55 0.86
C PRO A 355 9.74 -15.44 0.13
N GLY A 356 9.43 -15.81 -1.12
CA GLY A 356 10.35 -16.52 -2.01
C GLY A 356 10.45 -18.04 -1.82
N GLU A 357 9.79 -18.61 -0.81
CA GLU A 357 9.72 -20.06 -0.64
C GLU A 357 8.57 -20.67 -1.46
N GLY A 358 8.90 -21.63 -2.33
CA GLY A 358 7.93 -22.34 -3.17
C GLY A 358 7.70 -21.73 -4.55
N ILE A 359 7.45 -22.60 -5.54
CA ILE A 359 7.21 -22.21 -6.95
C ILE A 359 6.05 -21.21 -7.05
N PHE A 360 5.00 -21.45 -6.27
CA PHE A 360 3.81 -20.61 -6.17
C PHE A 360 4.11 -19.16 -5.78
N TYR A 361 4.92 -18.92 -4.74
CA TYR A 361 5.25 -17.57 -4.29
C TYR A 361 6.04 -16.80 -5.33
N ARG A 362 7.01 -17.45 -5.96
CA ARG A 362 7.81 -16.84 -7.02
C ARG A 362 6.93 -16.38 -8.18
N ASP A 363 5.92 -17.16 -8.55
CA ASP A 363 5.02 -16.86 -9.65
C ASP A 363 3.98 -15.80 -9.27
N LEU A 364 3.49 -15.81 -8.01
CA LEU A 364 2.68 -14.74 -7.44
C LEU A 364 3.44 -13.41 -7.45
N TYR A 365 4.64 -13.36 -6.86
CA TYR A 365 5.49 -12.16 -6.86
C TYR A 365 5.76 -11.63 -8.27
N ARG A 366 5.98 -12.51 -9.26
CA ARG A 366 6.17 -12.10 -10.67
C ARG A 366 4.91 -11.53 -11.31
N SER A 367 3.75 -12.11 -11.03
CA SER A 367 2.45 -11.62 -11.56
C SER A 367 2.02 -10.27 -10.98
N VAL A 368 2.50 -9.97 -9.77
CA VAL A 368 2.16 -8.81 -8.94
C VAL A 368 3.14 -7.66 -9.11
N ARG A 369 4.38 -8.05 -9.35
CA ARG A 369 5.48 -7.14 -9.56
C ARG A 369 5.85 -7.22 -11.02
N ASN A 370 4.90 -6.93 -11.90
CA ASN A 370 5.28 -6.64 -13.27
C ASN A 370 5.68 -5.15 -13.38
N GLU A 371 6.70 -4.79 -12.60
CA GLU A 371 7.49 -3.55 -12.75
C GLU A 371 8.22 -3.51 -14.12
N GLU A 372 7.98 -4.51 -14.97
CA GLU A 372 8.58 -4.75 -16.27
C GLU A 372 7.55 -5.22 -17.30
N ASP A 373 6.24 -4.98 -17.09
CA ASP A 373 5.26 -5.24 -18.15
C ASP A 373 5.65 -4.42 -19.38
N ARG A 374 6.02 -5.09 -20.47
CA ARG A 374 6.38 -4.47 -21.75
C ARG A 374 5.47 -4.94 -22.88
N SER A 375 4.35 -5.58 -22.54
CA SER A 375 3.40 -6.10 -23.52
C SER A 375 2.92 -5.00 -24.47
N GLY A 376 2.88 -5.32 -25.77
CA GLY A 376 2.51 -4.41 -26.84
C GLY A 376 3.64 -3.51 -27.35
N PHE A 377 4.87 -3.67 -26.84
CA PHE A 377 6.09 -3.00 -27.32
C PHE A 377 7.14 -3.98 -27.88
N GLU A 378 6.73 -5.18 -28.29
CA GLU A 378 7.65 -6.25 -28.72
C GLU A 378 8.56 -5.81 -29.88
N GLU A 379 8.02 -5.00 -30.79
CA GLU A 379 8.76 -4.44 -31.92
C GLU A 379 9.82 -3.43 -31.47
N GLU A 380 9.49 -2.52 -30.56
CA GLU A 380 10.44 -1.55 -29.99
C GLU A 380 11.54 -2.26 -29.22
N LEU A 381 11.21 -3.28 -28.43
CA LEU A 381 12.20 -4.08 -27.69
C LEU A 381 13.16 -4.82 -28.64
N ALA A 382 12.68 -5.25 -29.81
CA ALA A 382 13.47 -5.98 -30.78
C ALA A 382 14.33 -5.06 -31.68
N ASN A 383 13.79 -3.92 -32.10
CA ASN A 383 14.34 -3.13 -33.19
C ASN A 383 14.95 -1.79 -32.77
N ASP A 384 14.44 -1.16 -31.70
CA ASP A 384 14.96 0.12 -31.25
C ASP A 384 16.33 -0.05 -30.57
N SER A 385 17.29 0.82 -30.90
CA SER A 385 18.65 0.73 -30.35
C SER A 385 18.70 1.16 -28.88
N LEU A 386 17.90 2.16 -28.49
CA LEU A 386 17.89 2.68 -27.12
C LEU A 386 17.30 1.64 -26.17
N THR A 387 16.18 1.03 -26.52
CA THR A 387 15.56 -0.04 -25.71
C THR A 387 16.49 -1.24 -25.55
N ARG A 388 17.18 -1.68 -26.61
CA ARG A 388 18.16 -2.77 -26.53
C ARG A 388 19.34 -2.44 -25.63
N ASP A 389 19.87 -1.22 -25.73
CA ASP A 389 20.94 -0.75 -24.84
C ASP A 389 20.46 -0.70 -23.38
N ILE A 390 19.23 -0.22 -23.13
CA ILE A 390 18.62 -0.23 -21.79
C ILE A 390 18.52 -1.65 -21.23
N LEU A 391 18.04 -2.61 -22.02
CA LEU A 391 17.90 -4.01 -21.59
C LEU A 391 19.25 -4.66 -21.30
N ALA A 392 20.25 -4.42 -22.15
CA ALA A 392 21.59 -4.94 -21.94
C ALA A 392 22.19 -4.39 -20.63
N VAL A 393 22.06 -3.09 -20.41
CA VAL A 393 22.57 -2.44 -19.19
C VAL A 393 21.78 -2.87 -17.96
N GLN A 394 20.46 -3.05 -18.06
CA GLN A 394 19.64 -3.58 -16.97
C GLN A 394 20.18 -4.93 -16.47
N VAL A 395 20.50 -5.85 -17.37
CA VAL A 395 21.10 -7.16 -17.02
C VAL A 395 22.44 -6.99 -16.32
N LEU A 396 23.27 -6.04 -16.76
CA LEU A 396 24.56 -5.74 -16.13
C LEU A 396 24.39 -5.17 -14.72
N VAL A 397 23.45 -4.25 -14.51
CA VAL A 397 23.13 -3.68 -13.20
C VAL A 397 22.64 -4.75 -12.24
N GLU A 398 21.72 -5.61 -12.68
CA GLU A 398 21.22 -6.71 -11.86
C GLU A 398 22.31 -7.73 -11.51
N ARG A 399 23.22 -7.99 -12.45
CA ARG A 399 24.37 -8.86 -12.24
C ARG A 399 25.33 -8.24 -11.22
N TYR A 400 25.62 -6.95 -11.35
CA TYR A 400 26.45 -6.22 -10.39
C TYR A 400 25.88 -6.29 -8.97
N ILE A 401 24.58 -5.99 -8.78
CA ILE A 401 23.91 -6.06 -7.48
C ILE A 401 24.02 -7.47 -6.85
N ARG A 402 24.00 -8.52 -7.66
CA ARG A 402 24.09 -9.91 -7.19
C ARG A 402 25.53 -10.35 -6.90
N GLU A 403 26.50 -9.95 -7.72
CA GLU A 403 27.91 -10.29 -7.54
C GLU A 403 28.56 -9.50 -6.42
N TYR A 404 28.00 -8.33 -6.11
CA TYR A 404 28.45 -7.42 -5.08
C TYR A 404 27.28 -7.10 -4.13
N PRO A 405 26.83 -8.07 -3.31
CA PRO A 405 25.69 -7.88 -2.41
C PRO A 405 26.02 -6.96 -1.23
N TYR A 406 25.00 -6.25 -0.76
CA TYR A 406 25.10 -5.13 0.18
C TYR A 406 25.74 -5.48 1.53
N GLU A 407 25.60 -6.71 2.02
CA GLU A 407 26.17 -7.11 3.32
C GLU A 407 27.72 -7.05 3.36
N GLU A 408 28.38 -6.94 2.19
CA GLU A 408 29.84 -6.84 2.06
C GLU A 408 30.35 -5.41 1.76
N TYR A 409 29.45 -4.41 1.65
CA TYR A 409 29.77 -3.05 1.16
C TYR A 409 30.70 -2.21 2.04
N TRP A 410 30.80 -2.49 3.34
CA TRP A 410 31.49 -1.58 4.28
C TRP A 410 33.02 -1.77 4.30
N GLU A 411 33.52 -2.91 3.81
CA GLU A 411 34.93 -3.28 3.98
C GLU A 411 35.71 -3.49 2.67
N ARG A 412 35.05 -3.50 1.51
CA ARG A 412 35.70 -3.66 0.22
C ARG A 412 34.93 -2.89 -0.84
N HIS A 413 35.61 -2.08 -1.65
CA HIS A 413 35.51 -2.24 -3.11
C HIS A 413 36.62 -1.52 -3.86
N GLU A 414 37.22 -2.29 -4.78
CA GLU A 414 38.16 -1.85 -5.81
C GLU A 414 37.43 -1.43 -7.10
N LYS A 415 36.09 -1.63 -7.24
CA LYS A 415 35.38 -1.51 -8.52
C LYS A 415 33.95 -0.97 -8.45
N THR A 416 33.70 0.12 -9.16
CA THR A 416 32.41 0.82 -9.27
C THR A 416 31.49 0.23 -10.37
N LEU A 417 30.17 0.53 -10.35
CA LEU A 417 29.23 0.03 -11.37
C LEU A 417 29.62 0.50 -12.79
N GLY A 418 30.00 1.75 -12.96
CA GLY A 418 30.47 2.32 -14.21
C GLY A 418 31.69 1.58 -14.73
N SER A 419 32.68 1.31 -13.86
CA SER A 419 33.85 0.48 -14.20
C SER A 419 33.45 -0.96 -14.55
N TYR A 420 32.47 -1.53 -13.85
CA TYR A 420 31.93 -2.85 -14.16
C TYR A 420 31.26 -2.90 -15.54
N ILE A 421 30.49 -1.88 -15.91
CA ILE A 421 29.87 -1.77 -17.22
C ILE A 421 30.93 -1.59 -18.31
N LYS A 422 32.00 -0.81 -18.07
CA LYS A 422 33.10 -0.60 -19.04
C LYS A 422 33.83 -1.90 -19.41
N GLU A 423 33.83 -2.90 -18.53
CA GLU A 423 34.44 -4.21 -18.79
C GLU A 423 33.49 -5.22 -19.45
N SER A 424 32.24 -4.82 -19.72
CA SER A 424 31.25 -5.71 -20.34
C SER A 424 31.45 -5.83 -21.86
N GLU A 425 31.07 -6.99 -22.40
CA GLU A 425 31.03 -7.21 -23.85
C GLU A 425 30.09 -6.21 -24.57
N TRP A 426 29.00 -5.80 -23.91
CA TRP A 426 28.11 -4.77 -24.43
C TRP A 426 28.85 -3.46 -24.68
N TYR A 427 29.62 -2.98 -23.68
CA TYR A 427 30.39 -1.74 -23.83
C TYR A 427 31.44 -1.88 -24.92
N GLU A 428 32.16 -3.02 -24.98
CA GLU A 428 33.20 -3.22 -25.98
C GLU A 428 32.70 -3.17 -27.42
N ASN A 429 31.46 -3.62 -27.66
CA ASN A 429 30.83 -3.61 -28.97
C ASN A 429 30.26 -2.24 -29.40
N LEU A 430 30.31 -1.22 -28.54
CA LEU A 430 29.92 0.15 -28.90
C LEU A 430 30.98 0.81 -29.80
N ASP A 431 30.55 1.67 -30.71
CA ASP A 431 31.46 2.49 -31.50
C ASP A 431 32.19 3.52 -30.63
N ALA A 432 33.35 3.98 -31.11
CA ALA A 432 34.23 4.88 -30.36
C ALA A 432 33.54 6.20 -29.96
N SER A 433 32.66 6.75 -30.81
CA SER A 433 31.97 8.00 -30.53
C SER A 433 30.91 7.85 -29.46
N THR A 434 30.18 6.73 -29.46
CA THR A 434 29.25 6.37 -28.38
C THR A 434 30.00 6.13 -27.07
N LYS A 435 31.13 5.39 -27.09
CA LYS A 435 31.97 5.17 -25.90
C LYS A 435 32.44 6.49 -25.27
N GLU A 436 32.91 7.44 -26.07
CA GLU A 436 33.36 8.75 -25.61
C GLU A 436 32.24 9.53 -24.90
N SER A 437 31.04 9.58 -25.50
CA SER A 437 29.89 10.25 -24.89
C SER A 437 29.40 9.53 -23.62
N LEU A 438 29.37 8.20 -23.67
CA LEU A 438 28.88 7.33 -22.60
C LEU A 438 29.75 7.36 -21.35
N ASN A 439 31.06 7.55 -21.48
CA ASN A 439 31.98 7.64 -20.35
C ASN A 439 31.55 8.72 -19.33
N CYS A 440 31.08 9.88 -19.81
CA CYS A 440 30.56 10.91 -18.92
C CYS A 440 29.32 10.45 -18.14
N GLY A 441 28.42 9.69 -18.78
CA GLY A 441 27.24 9.10 -18.12
C GLY A 441 27.59 8.03 -17.09
N LEU A 442 28.56 7.17 -17.41
CA LEU A 442 29.07 6.13 -16.50
C LEU A 442 29.79 6.74 -15.28
N ASP A 443 30.57 7.80 -15.49
CA ASP A 443 31.22 8.51 -14.39
C ASP A 443 30.20 9.20 -13.48
N ASN A 444 29.07 9.68 -14.03
CA ASN A 444 27.94 10.22 -13.24
C ASN A 444 27.26 9.14 -12.39
N ILE A 445 27.05 7.93 -12.94
CA ILE A 445 26.57 6.76 -12.18
C ILE A 445 27.51 6.50 -11.00
N ASP A 446 28.81 6.48 -11.23
CA ASP A 446 29.80 6.22 -10.19
C ASP A 446 29.84 7.29 -9.10
N GLN A 447 29.73 8.56 -9.47
CA GLN A 447 29.74 9.67 -8.50
C GLN A 447 28.49 9.70 -7.61
N GLN A 448 27.32 9.31 -8.13
CA GLN A 448 26.08 9.34 -7.34
C GLN A 448 25.87 8.11 -6.46
N ASN A 449 26.56 7.01 -6.72
CA ASN A 449 26.51 5.78 -5.91
C ASN A 449 27.01 5.96 -4.47
N TRP A 450 27.87 6.96 -4.22
CA TRP A 450 28.44 7.22 -2.90
C TRP A 450 27.46 7.82 -1.88
N ARG A 451 26.32 8.36 -2.32
CA ARG A 451 25.35 9.00 -1.41
C ARG A 451 24.44 8.03 -0.67
N PHE A 452 24.10 6.88 -1.28
CA PHE A 452 23.23 5.87 -0.70
C PHE A 452 23.74 4.47 -1.07
N PRO A 453 24.51 3.81 -0.18
CA PRO A 453 25.24 2.57 -0.50
C PRO A 453 24.37 1.38 -0.97
N THR A 454 23.05 1.39 -0.71
CA THR A 454 22.10 0.37 -1.21
C THR A 454 21.57 0.64 -2.62
N GLN A 455 21.95 1.75 -3.26
CA GLN A 455 21.32 2.27 -4.47
C GLN A 455 22.37 2.50 -5.56
N VAL A 456 22.79 1.41 -6.21
CA VAL A 456 23.86 1.36 -7.21
C VAL A 456 23.61 2.15 -8.49
N THR A 457 22.41 2.68 -8.68
CA THR A 457 22.08 3.59 -9.76
C THR A 457 20.99 4.52 -9.23
N GLN A 458 21.15 5.83 -9.43
CA GLN A 458 20.15 6.84 -9.07
C GLN A 458 19.32 7.27 -10.28
N CYS A 459 18.11 7.77 -10.06
CA CYS A 459 17.21 8.18 -11.15
C CYS A 459 17.79 9.29 -12.05
N VAL A 460 18.44 10.29 -11.45
CA VAL A 460 19.13 11.38 -12.18
C VAL A 460 20.33 10.85 -12.95
N ALA A 461 21.20 10.06 -12.31
CA ALA A 461 22.36 9.46 -12.97
C ALA A 461 21.95 8.56 -14.15
N TRP A 462 20.86 7.81 -14.01
CA TRP A 462 20.32 6.96 -15.06
C TRP A 462 19.87 7.76 -16.28
N VAL A 463 19.11 8.84 -16.12
CA VAL A 463 18.66 9.62 -17.29
C VAL A 463 19.81 10.39 -17.95
N ILE A 464 20.85 10.79 -17.20
CA ILE A 464 22.09 11.32 -17.78
C ILE A 464 22.77 10.24 -18.62
N PHE A 465 22.92 9.03 -18.08
CA PHE A 465 23.45 7.88 -18.82
C PHE A 465 22.67 7.61 -20.12
N LEU A 466 21.34 7.61 -20.07
CA LEU A 466 20.50 7.43 -21.26
C LEU A 466 20.69 8.53 -22.31
N SER A 467 20.91 9.78 -21.87
CA SER A 467 21.20 10.89 -22.77
C SER A 467 22.55 10.72 -23.48
N SER A 468 23.55 10.16 -22.77
CA SER A 468 24.90 9.91 -23.27
C SER A 468 24.99 8.76 -24.28
N LEU A 469 23.97 7.90 -24.39
CA LEU A 469 23.91 6.86 -25.42
C LEU A 469 23.75 7.45 -26.84
N GLY A 470 23.25 8.70 -26.96
CA GLY A 470 23.13 9.39 -28.24
C GLY A 470 22.23 8.71 -29.27
N ARG A 471 21.31 7.83 -28.84
CA ARG A 471 20.39 7.12 -29.73
C ARG A 471 19.20 8.00 -30.13
N ALA A 472 18.46 7.57 -31.14
CA ALA A 472 17.14 8.12 -31.39
C ALA A 472 16.28 8.00 -30.12
N ASN A 473 15.52 9.05 -29.79
CA ASN A 473 14.72 9.15 -28.56
C ASN A 473 15.53 9.12 -27.25
N SER A 474 16.87 9.24 -27.27
CA SER A 474 17.63 9.50 -26.04
C SER A 474 17.13 10.82 -25.42
N PRO A 475 16.93 10.86 -24.09
CA PRO A 475 16.36 12.01 -23.44
C PRO A 475 17.25 13.26 -23.53
N LEU A 476 16.68 14.40 -23.13
CA LEU A 476 17.47 15.61 -22.89
C LEU A 476 18.57 15.33 -21.86
N ASN A 477 19.80 15.75 -22.15
CA ASN A 477 20.89 15.69 -21.19
C ASN A 477 20.68 16.74 -20.09
N ILE A 478 20.60 16.29 -18.85
CA ILE A 478 20.38 17.14 -17.68
C ILE A 478 21.63 17.33 -16.81
N SER A 479 22.81 16.89 -17.24
CA SER A 479 24.05 16.98 -16.45
C SER A 479 24.49 18.42 -16.16
N GLY A 480 24.04 19.39 -16.98
CA GLY A 480 24.32 20.82 -16.79
C GLY A 480 23.32 21.56 -15.88
N PHE A 481 22.33 20.87 -15.32
CA PHE A 481 21.34 21.48 -14.43
C PHE A 481 21.90 21.53 -13.00
N ASP A 482 21.80 22.69 -12.36
CA ASP A 482 22.14 22.85 -10.95
C ASP A 482 20.98 22.31 -10.08
N ILE A 483 21.05 21.02 -9.76
CA ILE A 483 20.02 20.30 -9.01
C ILE A 483 20.63 19.49 -7.87
N ASN A 484 19.97 19.50 -6.72
CA ASN A 484 20.28 18.58 -5.62
C ASN A 484 19.42 17.32 -5.69
N TYR A 485 18.23 17.46 -6.28
CA TYR A 485 17.19 16.45 -6.33
C TYR A 485 16.48 16.47 -7.70
N ALA A 486 15.88 15.35 -8.12
CA ALA A 486 15.13 15.27 -9.38
C ALA A 486 13.99 16.30 -9.46
N ARG A 487 13.31 16.59 -8.34
CA ARG A 487 12.27 17.63 -8.29
C ARG A 487 12.77 19.02 -8.66
N ASP A 488 14.06 19.29 -8.51
CA ASP A 488 14.62 20.62 -8.75
C ASP A 488 14.65 20.94 -10.26
N LEU A 489 14.54 19.92 -11.11
CA LEU A 489 14.36 20.06 -12.55
C LEU A 489 13.05 20.77 -12.92
N VAL A 490 12.03 20.74 -12.05
CA VAL A 490 10.76 21.39 -12.36
C VAL A 490 10.84 22.89 -12.07
N PRO A 491 10.52 23.76 -13.03
CA PRO A 491 10.45 25.21 -12.81
C PRO A 491 9.46 25.58 -11.70
N GLU A 492 9.79 26.62 -10.94
CA GLU A 492 8.96 27.10 -9.83
C GLU A 492 7.54 27.46 -10.26
N GLU A 493 7.39 27.98 -11.49
CA GLU A 493 6.10 28.34 -12.10
C GLU A 493 5.16 27.14 -12.25
N LEU A 494 5.69 25.92 -12.37
CA LEU A 494 4.89 24.70 -12.50
C LEU A 494 4.65 24.00 -11.14
N ARG A 495 5.42 24.33 -10.10
CA ARG A 495 5.32 23.71 -8.76
C ARG A 495 4.00 24.02 -8.04
N GLY A 496 3.32 25.11 -8.38
CA GLY A 496 2.05 25.54 -7.78
C GLY A 496 0.83 25.50 -8.71
N GLY A 497 0.90 24.81 -9.85
CA GLY A 497 -0.18 24.83 -10.85
C GLY A 497 -0.24 26.09 -11.72
N GLY A 498 0.87 26.85 -11.82
CA GLY A 498 0.93 28.16 -12.47
C GLY A 498 0.85 28.19 -14.00
N GLY A 499 0.55 27.08 -14.67
CA GLY A 499 0.28 27.05 -16.11
C GLY A 499 0.57 25.71 -16.79
N PRO A 500 0.11 25.50 -18.03
CA PRO A 500 0.27 24.23 -18.74
C PRO A 500 1.67 24.04 -19.35
N ARG A 501 2.45 25.11 -19.54
CA ARG A 501 3.73 25.05 -20.24
C ARG A 501 4.66 26.19 -19.84
N VAL A 502 5.96 25.89 -19.72
CA VAL A 502 7.04 26.87 -19.49
C VAL A 502 8.19 26.59 -20.46
N LEU A 503 8.80 27.64 -21.02
CA LEU A 503 10.01 27.56 -21.84
C LEU A 503 11.17 28.19 -21.07
N ARG A 504 12.26 27.47 -20.84
CA ARG A 504 13.52 28.02 -20.30
C ARG A 504 14.69 27.61 -21.18
N GLY A 505 15.28 28.57 -21.87
CA GLY A 505 16.36 28.31 -22.84
C GLY A 505 15.91 27.32 -23.91
N TRP A 506 16.65 26.22 -24.06
CA TRP A 506 16.39 25.14 -25.02
C TRP A 506 15.48 24.04 -24.47
N THR A 507 14.82 24.26 -23.34
CA THR A 507 13.97 23.26 -22.67
C THR A 507 12.53 23.74 -22.57
N THR A 508 11.60 22.91 -23.05
CA THR A 508 10.16 23.05 -22.83
C THR A 508 9.74 22.13 -21.69
N TYR A 509 8.96 22.68 -20.76
CA TYR A 509 8.28 21.96 -19.68
C TYR A 509 6.78 21.98 -19.94
N VAL A 510 6.14 20.83 -19.85
CA VAL A 510 4.69 20.64 -20.06
C VAL A 510 4.10 20.03 -18.79
N SER A 511 3.16 20.73 -18.18
CA SER A 511 2.37 20.24 -17.06
C SER A 511 1.14 19.52 -17.60
N THR A 512 1.02 18.21 -17.38
CA THR A 512 -0.06 17.40 -17.97
C THR A 512 -0.47 16.22 -17.09
N GLU A 513 -1.71 15.76 -17.26
CA GLU A 513 -2.25 14.50 -16.72
C GLU A 513 -2.57 13.47 -17.82
N ARG A 514 -2.18 13.77 -19.05
CA ARG A 514 -2.52 13.02 -20.26
C ARG A 514 -1.28 12.36 -20.84
N LEU A 515 -1.36 11.05 -21.07
CA LEU A 515 -0.26 10.30 -21.69
C LEU A 515 0.00 10.76 -23.12
N GLU A 516 -1.04 11.23 -23.81
CA GLU A 516 -0.95 11.76 -25.17
C GLU A 516 -0.01 12.96 -25.28
N ASP A 517 0.23 13.69 -24.20
CA ASP A 517 1.02 14.91 -24.24
C ASP A 517 2.53 14.62 -24.19
N PHE A 518 2.93 13.41 -23.76
CA PHE A 518 4.33 12.96 -23.75
C PHE A 518 4.77 12.47 -25.12
N GLU A 519 6.04 12.68 -25.46
CA GLU A 519 6.68 12.15 -26.65
C GLU A 519 7.93 11.31 -26.30
N PRO A 520 8.32 10.34 -27.15
CA PRO A 520 9.61 9.66 -26.99
C PRO A 520 10.77 10.66 -26.92
N GLY A 521 11.68 10.47 -25.98
CA GLY A 521 12.77 11.41 -25.65
C GLY A 521 12.41 12.45 -24.59
N ASP A 522 11.15 12.51 -24.15
CA ASP A 522 10.79 13.31 -22.99
C ASP A 522 11.34 12.70 -21.71
N LEU A 523 11.69 13.56 -20.76
CA LEU A 523 11.79 13.18 -19.36
C LEU A 523 10.44 13.43 -18.67
N PHE A 524 10.01 12.51 -17.82
CA PHE A 524 8.97 12.83 -16.84
C PHE A 524 9.65 13.14 -15.51
N VAL A 525 9.22 14.20 -14.84
CA VAL A 525 9.69 14.59 -13.52
C VAL A 525 8.52 14.64 -12.57
N THR A 526 8.64 13.93 -11.45
CA THR A 526 7.65 13.96 -10.38
C THR A 526 8.17 14.77 -9.19
N GLN A 527 7.28 15.59 -8.63
CA GLN A 527 7.51 16.31 -7.39
C GLN A 527 6.90 15.44 -6.29
N ASN A 528 7.69 14.68 -5.54
CA ASN A 528 7.17 14.01 -4.35
C ASN A 528 6.78 15.07 -3.31
N VAL A 529 5.53 15.10 -2.85
CA VAL A 529 5.05 16.04 -1.81
C VAL A 529 4.25 15.24 -0.76
N PRO A 530 4.39 15.54 0.57
CA PRO A 530 4.87 16.81 1.12
C PRO A 530 6.11 16.71 2.02
N TYR A 531 7.19 17.34 1.56
CA TYR A 531 7.90 18.43 2.23
C TYR A 531 9.15 18.75 1.39
N ASP A 532 9.79 19.85 1.74
CA ASP A 532 11.08 20.43 1.33
C ASP A 532 12.27 19.43 1.35
N GLN A 533 12.01 18.12 1.51
CA GLN A 533 12.96 17.02 1.60
C GLN A 533 12.71 15.85 0.61
N GLY A 534 11.58 15.78 -0.10
CA GLY A 534 11.36 14.73 -1.10
C GLY A 534 12.24 14.90 -2.34
N ALA A 535 13.08 13.91 -2.68
CA ALA A 535 14.00 14.02 -3.82
C ALA A 535 13.31 14.14 -5.21
N GLY A 536 12.00 13.90 -5.28
CA GLY A 536 11.29 13.69 -6.55
C GLY A 536 11.78 12.44 -7.27
N HIS A 537 11.30 12.24 -8.50
CA HIS A 537 11.77 11.17 -9.37
C HIS A 537 11.87 11.66 -10.81
N VAL A 538 12.78 11.08 -11.57
CA VAL A 538 12.92 11.36 -13.01
C VAL A 538 13.13 10.05 -13.77
N GLY A 539 12.53 9.97 -14.94
CA GLY A 539 12.79 8.91 -15.91
C GLY A 539 12.51 9.37 -17.33
N ALA A 540 12.73 8.50 -18.30
CA ALA A 540 12.64 8.80 -19.71
C ALA A 540 11.48 8.05 -20.37
N ILE A 541 10.74 8.74 -21.23
CA ILE A 541 9.79 8.14 -22.18
C ILE A 541 10.60 7.66 -23.37
N VAL A 542 10.68 6.35 -23.58
CA VAL A 542 11.53 5.77 -24.65
C VAL A 542 10.73 5.36 -25.88
N ALA A 543 9.44 5.07 -25.71
CA ALA A 543 8.52 4.84 -26.83
C ALA A 543 7.08 5.23 -26.46
N LYS A 544 6.23 5.36 -27.48
CA LYS A 544 4.80 5.67 -27.35
C LYS A 544 4.04 4.93 -28.43
N LYS A 545 2.95 4.26 -28.05
CA LYS A 545 2.07 3.53 -28.97
C LYS A 545 0.59 3.76 -28.62
N THR A 546 -0.26 3.44 -29.57
CA THR A 546 -1.69 3.25 -29.30
C THR A 546 -1.97 1.76 -29.24
N ILE A 547 -2.38 1.27 -28.08
CA ILE A 547 -2.74 -0.13 -27.82
C ILE A 547 -4.22 -0.14 -27.43
N ASP A 548 -5.03 -0.93 -28.14
CA ASP A 548 -6.49 -1.01 -27.93
C ASP A 548 -7.20 0.37 -27.94
N GLY A 549 -6.75 1.26 -28.83
CA GLY A 549 -7.30 2.61 -28.98
C GLY A 549 -6.93 3.58 -27.86
N LYS A 550 -5.99 3.23 -26.97
CA LYS A 550 -5.49 4.09 -25.89
C LYS A 550 -3.99 4.30 -25.99
N THR A 551 -3.52 5.48 -25.58
CA THR A 551 -2.09 5.75 -25.51
C THR A 551 -1.44 4.96 -24.38
N ALA A 552 -0.32 4.32 -24.73
CA ALA A 552 0.60 3.69 -23.82
C ALA A 552 2.01 4.22 -24.10
N LEU A 553 2.80 4.39 -23.05
CA LEU A 553 4.19 4.82 -23.09
C LEU A 553 5.08 3.66 -22.65
N LEU A 554 6.26 3.52 -23.24
CA LEU A 554 7.32 2.70 -22.69
C LEU A 554 8.28 3.64 -21.96
N VAL A 555 8.54 3.34 -20.69
CA VAL A 555 9.24 4.22 -19.77
C VAL A 555 10.43 3.51 -19.16
N SER A 556 11.57 4.20 -19.08
CA SER A 556 12.74 3.72 -18.35
C SER A 556 13.10 4.65 -17.21
N ASP A 557 13.40 4.06 -16.06
CA ASP A 557 13.94 4.78 -14.91
C ASP A 557 14.88 3.88 -14.08
N ALA A 558 15.45 4.46 -13.03
CA ALA A 558 16.20 3.71 -12.04
C ALA A 558 15.84 4.14 -10.63
N ASN A 559 16.02 3.24 -9.67
CA ASN A 559 15.88 3.53 -8.23
C ASN A 559 14.49 3.98 -7.77
N ARG A 560 13.43 3.78 -8.57
CA ARG A 560 12.06 4.11 -8.17
C ARG A 560 11.68 3.47 -6.83
N GLY A 561 12.15 2.25 -6.59
CA GLY A 561 11.91 1.48 -5.37
C GLY A 561 13.00 1.60 -4.30
N PHE A 562 13.93 2.57 -4.42
CA PHE A 562 15.11 2.69 -3.56
C PHE A 562 16.04 1.46 -3.55
N ASP A 563 16.02 0.68 -4.64
CA ASP A 563 16.75 -0.57 -4.79
C ASP A 563 17.90 -0.53 -5.81
N GLY A 564 18.20 0.66 -6.34
CA GLY A 564 19.27 0.87 -7.32
C GLY A 564 19.04 0.20 -8.68
N LYS A 565 17.88 -0.42 -8.92
CA LYS A 565 17.62 -1.16 -10.16
C LYS A 565 17.15 -0.25 -11.28
N VAL A 566 17.60 -0.56 -12.48
CA VAL A 566 17.08 -0.04 -13.75
C VAL A 566 15.82 -0.80 -14.13
N ARG A 567 14.82 -0.09 -14.68
CA ARG A 567 13.57 -0.66 -15.15
C ARG A 567 13.21 -0.13 -16.53
N LEU A 568 12.44 -0.94 -17.25
CA LEU A 568 11.81 -0.60 -18.53
C LEU A 568 10.42 -1.21 -18.54
N PHE A 569 9.37 -0.39 -18.61
CA PHE A 569 7.99 -0.83 -18.41
C PHE A 569 6.97 0.06 -19.11
N LYS A 570 5.80 -0.50 -19.37
CA LYS A 570 4.64 0.16 -19.96
C LYS A 570 3.95 1.03 -18.93
N VAL A 571 3.58 2.23 -19.36
CA VAL A 571 2.70 3.15 -18.65
C VAL A 571 1.47 3.41 -19.49
N ASP A 572 0.29 3.18 -18.95
CA ASP A 572 -0.99 3.40 -19.60
C ASP A 572 -1.97 4.07 -18.62
N GLU A 573 -3.21 4.28 -19.06
CA GLU A 573 -4.29 4.85 -18.24
C GLU A 573 -4.52 4.13 -16.91
N THR A 574 -3.97 2.94 -16.78
CA THR A 574 -4.24 2.04 -15.69
C THR A 574 -3.22 2.12 -14.56
N ASN A 575 -2.00 2.58 -14.86
CA ASN A 575 -0.92 2.74 -13.90
C ASN A 575 -0.31 4.15 -13.86
N LYS A 576 -0.69 5.08 -14.75
CA LYS A 576 -0.10 6.43 -14.86
C LYS A 576 0.03 7.19 -13.55
N TYR A 577 -1.00 7.17 -12.69
CA TYR A 577 -0.97 7.85 -11.40
C TYR A 577 0.00 7.25 -10.39
N ALA A 578 0.29 5.94 -10.49
CA ALA A 578 1.28 5.30 -9.65
C ALA A 578 2.71 5.63 -10.10
N ILE A 579 2.90 5.90 -11.39
CA ILE A 579 4.21 6.18 -11.97
C ILE A 579 4.53 7.67 -11.89
N PHE A 580 3.56 8.53 -12.17
CA PHE A 580 3.76 9.97 -12.28
C PHE A 580 3.22 10.77 -11.07
N GLY A 581 2.42 10.14 -10.20
CA GLY A 581 1.79 10.78 -9.04
C GLY A 581 0.31 11.11 -9.28
N ARG A 582 -0.44 11.41 -8.22
CA ARG A 582 -1.85 11.83 -8.29
C ARG A 582 -1.99 13.36 -8.26
N PRO A 583 -3.03 13.94 -8.88
CA PRO A 583 -3.38 15.35 -8.70
C PRO A 583 -3.50 15.70 -7.20
N PRO A 584 -3.12 16.92 -6.77
CA PRO A 584 -2.79 18.10 -7.59
C PRO A 584 -1.33 18.14 -8.07
N ILE A 585 -0.55 17.06 -7.91
CA ILE A 585 0.83 17.00 -8.36
C ILE A 585 0.85 16.96 -9.89
N ASN A 586 1.25 18.07 -10.50
CA ASN A 586 1.44 18.14 -11.95
C ASN A 586 2.60 17.25 -12.38
N TRP A 587 2.36 16.35 -13.33
CA TRP A 587 3.44 15.66 -14.01
C TRP A 587 4.11 16.65 -14.96
N VAL A 588 5.42 16.77 -14.87
CA VAL A 588 6.15 17.65 -15.77
C VAL A 588 6.91 16.84 -16.79
N GLY A 589 6.44 16.88 -18.03
CA GLY A 589 7.20 16.48 -19.20
C GLY A 589 8.25 17.54 -19.49
N MET A 590 9.51 17.15 -19.55
CA MET A 590 10.66 18.00 -19.86
C MET A 590 11.28 17.52 -21.17
N ARG A 591 11.34 18.40 -22.17
CA ARG A 591 11.79 18.06 -23.52
C ARG A 591 12.63 19.16 -24.16
N ARG A 592 13.39 18.81 -25.20
CA ARG A 592 14.10 19.80 -26.03
C ARG A 592 13.06 20.74 -26.67
N ALA A 593 13.32 22.04 -26.63
CA ALA A 593 12.49 23.01 -27.33
C ALA A 593 12.63 22.79 -28.84
N ASN A 594 11.49 22.70 -29.54
CA ASN A 594 11.46 22.79 -30.99
C ASN A 594 11.76 24.25 -31.35
N VAL A 595 12.92 24.47 -31.97
CA VAL A 595 13.38 25.79 -32.44
C VAL A 595 12.90 25.99 -33.86
#